data_AF-A0A0F9C4Y3-F1
#
_entry.id   AF-A0A0F9C4Y3-F1
#
_cell.length_a   1.000
_cell.length_b   1.000
_cell.length_c   1.000
_cell.angle_alpha   90.00
_cell.angle_beta   90.00
_cell.angle_gamma   90.00
#
_symmetry.space_group_name_H-M   'P 1'
#
loop_
_entity.id
_entity.type
_entity.pdbx_description
1 polymer ?
#
loop_
_entity_poly.entity_id
_entity_poly.type
_entity_poly.pdbx_seq_one_letter_code
_entity_poly.pdbx_strand_id
1 'polypeptide(L)'
;MSVDRGVLDWQARAITLWPGAKTSPRIRHPFHTISKNGNRSSQVDWSGTLAILDRELNALGATNVVLELAVRPSQIRQDGWVRGDASIQDPGVILSFDSDVGPMRYPVDRYTSWKGNVRALALALEALRKVNRYGVAGRAEQYHGWLAIPAQTGGGDPYQL
;
A
#
# COMPACT_ATOMS: atom_id res chain seq x y z
N MET A 1 -27.30 -11.09 -6.59
CA MET A 1 -27.12 -9.70 -6.12
C MET A 1 -25.84 -9.18 -6.74
N SER A 2 -25.95 -8.34 -7.77
CA SER A 2 -24.79 -7.74 -8.45
C SER A 2 -24.37 -6.53 -7.63
N VAL A 3 -23.24 -6.61 -6.94
CA VAL A 3 -22.62 -5.42 -6.33
C VAL A 3 -22.24 -4.53 -7.50
N ASP A 4 -22.84 -3.36 -7.57
CA ASP A 4 -22.46 -2.29 -8.48
C ASP A 4 -20.98 -2.01 -8.22
N ARG A 5 -20.08 -2.47 -9.13
CA ARG A 5 -18.64 -2.25 -8.98
C ARG A 5 -18.35 -0.81 -9.40
N GLY A 6 -18.85 0.12 -8.59
CA GLY A 6 -18.57 1.54 -8.67
C GLY A 6 -17.07 1.78 -8.53
N VAL A 7 -16.63 2.91 -9.07
CA VAL A 7 -15.27 3.41 -8.91
C VAL A 7 -14.88 3.27 -7.43
N LEU A 8 -13.79 2.55 -7.21
CA LEU A 8 -13.22 2.29 -5.90
C LEU A 8 -13.03 3.60 -5.12
N ASP A 9 -13.72 3.75 -3.97
CA ASP A 9 -13.57 4.93 -3.09
C ASP A 9 -12.28 4.81 -2.28
N TRP A 10 -11.27 5.58 -2.71
CA TRP A 10 -9.90 5.53 -2.16
C TRP A 10 -9.49 6.88 -1.64
N GLN A 11 -8.78 6.87 -0.51
CA GLN A 11 -8.33 8.10 0.14
C GLN A 11 -6.87 8.00 0.57
N ALA A 12 -6.06 8.99 0.18
CA ALA A 12 -4.77 9.20 0.80
C ALA A 12 -4.92 9.99 2.09
N ARG A 13 -4.11 9.66 3.10
CA ARG A 13 -4.02 10.46 4.33
C ARG A 13 -2.61 10.52 4.88
N ALA A 14 -2.40 11.46 5.80
CA ALA A 14 -1.13 11.57 6.50
C ALA A 14 -0.94 10.38 7.44
N ILE A 15 0.25 9.79 7.43
CA ILE A 15 0.62 8.77 8.40
C ILE A 15 0.75 9.40 9.79
N THR A 16 0.04 8.83 10.77
CA THR A 16 0.10 9.30 12.16
C THR A 16 1.08 8.47 12.99
N LEU A 17 1.14 7.17 12.74
CA LEU A 17 2.01 6.23 13.44
C LEU A 17 2.51 5.14 12.50
N TRP A 18 3.82 4.89 12.54
CA TRP A 18 4.42 3.74 11.84
C TRP A 18 4.27 2.48 12.69
N PRO A 19 3.78 1.34 12.14
CA PRO A 19 3.68 0.11 12.89
C PRO A 19 5.08 -0.51 13.06
N GLY A 20 5.51 -0.66 14.32
CA GLY A 20 6.75 -1.36 14.67
C GLY A 20 8.04 -0.60 14.29
N ALA A 21 9.12 -1.36 14.07
CA ALA A 21 10.42 -0.81 13.71
C ALA A 21 10.46 -0.45 12.22
N LYS A 22 11.02 0.72 11.91
CA LYS A 22 11.29 1.13 10.52
C LYS A 22 12.48 0.36 9.95
N THR A 23 12.42 0.07 8.65
CA THR A 23 13.53 -0.53 7.92
C THR A 23 14.71 0.43 7.86
N SER A 24 15.88 -0.04 8.31
CA SER A 24 17.15 0.68 8.18
C SER A 24 18.33 -0.30 8.00
N PRO A 25 19.20 -0.11 6.99
CA PRO A 25 19.17 0.94 5.97
C PRO A 25 18.08 0.68 4.92
N ARG A 26 17.52 1.77 4.37
CA ARG A 26 16.66 1.72 3.17
C ARG A 26 17.50 1.66 1.91
N ILE A 27 17.01 0.96 0.88
CA ILE A 27 17.74 0.80 -0.39
C ILE A 27 17.08 1.54 -1.55
N ARG A 28 17.81 1.78 -2.64
CA ARG A 28 17.19 2.28 -3.89
C ARG A 28 16.29 1.20 -4.49
N HIS A 29 15.18 1.60 -5.10
CA HIS A 29 14.31 0.66 -5.81
C HIS A 29 14.93 0.24 -7.15
N PRO A 30 14.68 -1.01 -7.62
CA PRO A 30 15.20 -1.51 -8.89
C PRO A 30 14.33 -1.12 -10.10
N PHE A 31 13.18 -0.49 -9.87
CA PHE A 31 12.20 -0.18 -10.92
C PHE A 31 12.73 0.88 -11.89
N HIS A 32 12.39 0.69 -13.16
CA HIS A 32 12.77 1.58 -14.25
C HIS A 32 11.64 1.68 -15.28
N THR A 33 11.60 2.78 -16.02
CA THR A 33 10.76 2.94 -17.20
C THR A 33 11.62 2.90 -18.46
N ILE A 34 11.00 2.47 -19.57
CA ILE A 34 11.60 2.49 -20.90
C ILE A 34 10.82 3.49 -21.73
N SER A 35 11.48 4.52 -22.25
CA SER A 35 10.87 5.46 -23.18
C SER A 35 10.71 4.84 -24.57
N LYS A 36 9.91 5.46 -25.44
CA LYS A 36 9.65 4.97 -26.80
C LYS A 36 10.92 4.76 -27.65
N ASN A 37 11.97 5.55 -27.38
CA ASN A 37 13.27 5.43 -28.04
C ASN A 37 14.24 4.46 -27.34
N GLY A 38 13.79 3.69 -26.33
CA GLY A 38 14.58 2.67 -25.65
C GLY A 38 15.40 3.16 -24.46
N ASN A 39 15.37 4.45 -24.11
CA ASN A 39 16.14 4.97 -22.98
C ASN A 39 15.55 4.49 -21.65
N ARG A 40 16.43 4.05 -20.74
CA ARG A 40 16.05 3.63 -19.39
C ARG A 40 16.06 4.82 -18.43
N SER A 41 15.01 4.96 -17.65
CA SER A 41 14.96 5.92 -16.54
C SER A 41 14.76 5.19 -15.22
N SER A 42 15.49 5.57 -14.17
CA SER A 42 15.34 5.01 -12.81
C SER A 42 14.07 5.51 -12.09
N GLN A 43 13.04 5.86 -12.84
CA GLN A 43 11.75 6.31 -12.31
C GLN A 43 10.78 5.13 -12.23
N VAL A 44 9.80 5.26 -11.34
CA VAL A 44 8.65 4.36 -11.29
C VAL A 44 7.64 4.79 -12.34
N ASP A 45 7.12 3.85 -13.14
CA ASP A 45 5.92 4.09 -13.96
C ASP A 45 4.72 4.33 -13.04
N TRP A 46 4.44 5.60 -12.75
CA TRP A 46 3.41 5.96 -11.78
C TRP A 46 2.02 5.57 -12.26
N SER A 47 1.67 5.90 -13.50
CA SER A 47 0.39 5.52 -14.11
C SER A 47 0.19 4.01 -14.15
N GLY A 48 1.19 3.24 -14.60
CA GLY A 48 1.11 1.78 -14.63
C GLY A 48 1.07 1.17 -13.23
N THR A 49 1.69 1.82 -12.24
CA THR A 49 1.59 1.41 -10.82
C THR A 49 0.17 1.55 -10.32
N LEU A 50 -0.47 2.70 -10.55
CA LEU A 50 -1.85 2.93 -10.12
C LEU A 50 -2.82 1.99 -10.83
N ALA A 51 -2.64 1.75 -12.13
CA ALA A 51 -3.49 0.83 -12.90
C ALA A 51 -3.38 -0.62 -12.39
N ILE A 52 -2.19 -1.07 -12.01
CA ILE A 52 -2.02 -2.40 -11.39
C ILE A 52 -2.69 -2.39 -10.01
N LEU A 53 -2.39 -1.40 -9.17
CA LEU A 53 -2.92 -1.34 -7.81
C LEU A 53 -4.46 -1.35 -7.79
N ASP A 54 -5.09 -0.52 -8.64
CA ASP A 54 -6.54 -0.47 -8.82
C ASP A 54 -7.10 -1.81 -9.27
N ARG A 55 -6.52 -2.43 -10.30
CA ARG A 55 -6.95 -3.74 -10.80
C ARG A 55 -6.85 -4.83 -9.74
N GLU A 56 -5.76 -4.86 -8.97
CA GLU A 56 -5.55 -5.89 -7.95
C GLU A 56 -6.50 -5.70 -6.74
N LEU A 57 -6.73 -4.46 -6.31
CA LEU A 57 -7.68 -4.18 -5.21
C LEU A 57 -9.13 -4.44 -5.62
N ASN A 58 -9.51 -4.11 -6.87
CA ASN A 58 -10.80 -4.51 -7.43
C ASN A 58 -10.95 -6.04 -7.45
N ALA A 59 -9.90 -6.78 -7.77
CA ALA A 59 -9.93 -8.24 -7.79
C ALA A 59 -10.04 -8.86 -6.39
N LEU A 60 -9.66 -8.14 -5.35
CA LEU A 60 -9.79 -8.54 -3.94
C LEU A 60 -11.12 -8.12 -3.31
N GLY A 61 -12.01 -7.47 -4.07
CA GLY A 61 -13.25 -6.91 -3.51
C GLY A 61 -12.97 -5.80 -2.48
N ALA A 62 -11.85 -5.09 -2.65
CA ALA A 62 -11.38 -4.16 -1.64
C ALA A 62 -12.37 -3.01 -1.42
N THR A 63 -12.63 -2.66 -0.18
CA THR A 63 -13.42 -1.49 0.24
C THR A 63 -12.66 -0.70 1.31
N ASN A 64 -13.11 0.53 1.61
CA ASN A 64 -12.47 1.39 2.62
C ASN A 64 -10.95 1.54 2.40
N VAL A 65 -10.54 1.74 1.16
CA VAL A 65 -9.11 1.71 0.80
C VAL A 65 -8.43 3.02 1.20
N VAL A 66 -7.41 2.90 2.04
CA VAL A 66 -6.65 4.02 2.59
C VAL A 66 -5.17 3.86 2.34
N LEU A 67 -4.55 4.87 1.73
CA LEU A 67 -3.11 4.96 1.55
C LEU A 67 -2.51 6.02 2.48
N GLU A 68 -1.80 5.58 3.51
CA GLU A 68 -1.13 6.46 4.48
C GLU A 68 0.31 6.75 4.06
N LEU A 69 0.67 8.03 4.00
CA LEU A 69 1.98 8.54 3.55
C LEU A 69 2.42 9.69 4.46
N ALA A 70 3.73 9.91 4.63
CA ALA A 70 4.25 11.07 5.38
C ALA A 70 4.21 12.39 4.59
N VAL A 71 3.03 12.70 4.03
CA VAL A 71 2.73 13.90 3.24
C VAL A 71 2.04 14.96 4.07
N ARG A 72 2.27 16.22 3.72
CA ARG A 72 1.43 17.32 4.21
C ARG A 72 0.04 17.22 3.57
N PRO A 73 -1.05 17.61 4.27
CA PRO A 73 -2.39 17.60 3.69
C PRO A 73 -2.51 18.38 2.36
N SER A 74 -1.73 19.45 2.18
CA SER A 74 -1.70 20.24 0.93
C SER A 74 -1.16 19.49 -0.30
N GLN A 75 -0.52 18.33 -0.09
CA GLN A 75 -0.01 17.46 -1.15
C GLN A 75 -1.03 16.40 -1.57
N ILE A 76 -2.20 16.37 -0.93
CA ILE A 76 -3.33 15.54 -1.31
C ILE A 76 -4.24 16.37 -2.23
N ARG A 77 -4.59 15.80 -3.37
CA ARG A 77 -5.49 16.38 -4.37
C ARG A 77 -6.94 16.29 -3.88
N GLN A 78 -7.81 17.07 -4.52
CA GLN A 78 -9.26 17.04 -4.23
C GLN A 78 -9.91 15.69 -4.56
N ASP A 79 -9.31 14.89 -5.43
CA ASP A 79 -9.73 13.52 -5.76
C ASP A 79 -9.16 12.46 -4.80
N GLY A 80 -8.62 12.87 -3.66
CA GLY A 80 -8.10 11.97 -2.62
C GLY A 80 -6.71 11.42 -2.90
N TRP A 81 -6.08 11.71 -4.05
CA TRP A 81 -4.75 11.18 -4.38
C TRP A 81 -3.60 12.07 -3.91
N VAL A 82 -2.49 11.45 -3.50
CA VAL A 82 -1.23 12.18 -3.35
C VAL A 82 -0.74 12.65 -4.71
N ARG A 83 -0.35 13.92 -4.79
CA ARG A 83 0.27 14.48 -6.00
C ARG A 83 1.50 13.66 -6.41
N GLY A 84 1.66 13.41 -7.71
CA GLY A 84 2.79 12.62 -8.21
C GLY A 84 4.15 13.25 -7.91
N ASP A 85 4.22 14.56 -7.71
CA ASP A 85 5.42 15.32 -7.35
C ASP A 85 5.51 15.62 -5.84
N ALA A 86 4.70 14.95 -5.01
CA ALA A 86 4.67 15.22 -3.59
C ALA A 86 6.03 15.00 -2.92
N SER A 87 6.46 16.01 -2.15
CA SER A 87 7.61 15.91 -1.25
C SER A 87 7.18 15.27 0.07
N ILE A 88 7.85 14.19 0.44
CA ILE A 88 7.48 13.36 1.59
C ILE A 88 8.64 13.34 2.59
N GLN A 89 8.34 13.50 3.88
CA GLN A 89 9.35 13.50 4.94
C GLN A 89 9.94 12.11 5.19
N ASP A 90 9.12 11.08 5.05
CA ASP A 90 9.49 9.67 5.20
C ASP A 90 8.89 8.84 4.05
N PRO A 91 9.69 8.05 3.30
CA PRO A 91 9.19 7.26 2.17
C PRO A 91 8.28 6.08 2.54
N GLY A 92 8.10 5.76 3.83
CA GLY A 92 7.22 4.68 4.27
C GLY A 92 5.78 4.92 3.88
N VAL A 93 5.11 3.84 3.46
CA VAL A 93 3.72 3.85 3.02
C VAL A 93 2.95 2.75 3.74
N ILE A 94 1.67 2.98 4.04
CA ILE A 94 0.79 1.93 4.58
C ILE A 94 -0.46 1.87 3.74
N LEU A 95 -0.76 0.71 3.19
CA LEU A 95 -2.03 0.45 2.51
C LEU A 95 -2.95 -0.33 3.44
N SER A 96 -4.14 0.21 3.71
CA SER A 96 -5.17 -0.48 4.49
C SER A 96 -6.45 -0.59 3.66
N PHE A 97 -7.16 -1.71 3.77
CA PHE A 97 -8.46 -1.92 3.11
C PHE A 97 -9.20 -3.09 3.74
N ASP A 98 -10.52 -3.11 3.59
CA ASP A 98 -11.35 -4.26 3.90
C ASP A 98 -11.48 -5.15 2.65
N SER A 99 -11.54 -6.46 2.84
CA SER A 99 -11.67 -7.44 1.76
C SER A 99 -12.61 -8.57 2.17
N ASP A 100 -12.93 -9.46 1.23
CA ASP A 100 -13.78 -10.63 1.48
C ASP A 100 -13.26 -11.55 2.60
N VAL A 101 -11.95 -11.52 2.88
CA VAL A 101 -11.30 -12.34 3.92
C VAL A 101 -11.00 -11.56 5.21
N GLY A 102 -11.41 -10.29 5.29
CA GLY A 102 -11.22 -9.42 6.45
C GLY A 102 -10.35 -8.18 6.18
N PRO A 103 -10.12 -7.36 7.22
CA PRO A 103 -9.32 -6.14 7.12
C PRO A 103 -7.84 -6.46 6.91
N MET A 104 -7.20 -5.75 5.99
CA MET A 104 -5.79 -5.88 5.65
C MET A 104 -5.03 -4.57 5.90
N ARG A 105 -3.77 -4.68 6.33
CA ARG A 105 -2.86 -3.56 6.53
C ARG A 105 -1.43 -3.94 6.12
N TYR A 106 -0.88 -3.24 5.13
CA TYR A 106 0.44 -3.50 4.54
C TYR A 106 1.38 -2.29 4.69
N PRO A 107 2.22 -2.25 5.73
CA PRO A 107 3.30 -1.27 5.84
C PRO A 107 4.48 -1.66 4.95
N VAL A 108 4.99 -0.72 4.16
CA VAL A 108 6.18 -0.90 3.32
C VAL A 108 7.08 0.34 3.38
N ASP A 109 8.32 0.16 3.84
CA ASP A 109 9.33 1.23 3.89
C ASP A 109 10.73 0.79 3.45
N ARG A 110 10.79 -0.25 2.61
CA ARG A 110 12.06 -0.82 2.13
C ARG A 110 12.88 0.15 1.29
N TYR A 111 12.22 0.94 0.45
CA TYR A 111 12.86 1.82 -0.51
C TYR A 111 12.96 3.27 -0.03
N THR A 112 14.00 3.96 -0.49
CA THR A 112 14.19 5.40 -0.26
C THR A 112 13.17 6.28 -0.96
N SER A 113 12.38 5.72 -1.90
CA SER A 113 11.32 6.42 -2.63
C SER A 113 9.96 5.85 -2.24
N TRP A 114 9.04 6.73 -1.87
CA TRP A 114 7.65 6.36 -1.57
C TRP A 114 6.95 5.73 -2.77
N LYS A 115 7.19 6.22 -3.99
CA LYS A 115 6.66 5.60 -5.22
C LYS A 115 7.21 4.20 -5.42
N GLY A 116 8.47 3.98 -5.05
CA GLY A 116 9.08 2.65 -5.04
C GLY A 116 8.34 1.72 -4.08
N ASN A 117 8.00 2.19 -2.88
CA ASN A 117 7.24 1.41 -1.90
C ASN A 117 5.80 1.14 -2.37
N VAL A 118 5.10 2.11 -2.96
CA VAL A 118 3.78 1.89 -3.57
C VAL A 118 3.86 0.89 -4.74
N ARG A 119 4.89 0.97 -5.59
CA ARG A 119 5.12 -0.01 -6.65
C ARG A 119 5.33 -1.41 -6.10
N ALA A 120 6.07 -1.53 -5.00
CA ALA A 120 6.28 -2.80 -4.33
C ALA A 120 4.96 -3.41 -3.84
N LEU A 121 4.08 -2.61 -3.22
CA LEU A 121 2.74 -3.04 -2.82
C LEU A 121 1.92 -3.55 -4.00
N ALA A 122 1.86 -2.77 -5.09
CA ALA A 122 1.11 -3.15 -6.28
C ALA A 122 1.58 -4.50 -6.87
N LEU A 123 2.90 -4.71 -6.91
CA LEU A 123 3.49 -5.97 -7.37
C LEU A 123 3.27 -7.13 -6.39
N ALA A 124 3.29 -6.85 -5.09
CA ALA A 124 3.03 -7.86 -4.06
C ALA A 124 1.57 -8.36 -4.15
N LEU A 125 0.60 -7.45 -4.28
CA LEU A 125 -0.80 -7.82 -4.46
C LEU A 125 -1.02 -8.59 -5.77
N GLU A 126 -0.39 -8.19 -6.87
CA GLU A 126 -0.46 -8.93 -8.14
C GLU A 126 0.13 -10.34 -8.00
N ALA A 127 1.26 -10.47 -7.32
CA ALA A 127 1.89 -11.76 -7.06
C ALA A 127 0.98 -12.66 -6.20
N LEU A 128 0.43 -12.14 -5.10
CA LEU A 128 -0.52 -12.86 -4.25
C LEU A 128 -1.76 -13.31 -5.05
N ARG A 129 -2.30 -12.46 -5.91
CA ARG A 129 -3.40 -12.85 -6.79
C ARG A 129 -2.99 -13.94 -7.78
N LYS A 130 -1.80 -13.87 -8.38
CA LYS A 130 -1.29 -14.93 -9.27
C LYS A 130 -1.16 -16.26 -8.54
N VAL A 131 -0.61 -16.25 -7.32
CA VAL A 131 -0.49 -17.45 -6.48
C VAL A 131 -1.86 -18.06 -6.20
N ASN A 132 -2.85 -17.26 -5.80
CA ASN A 132 -4.22 -17.73 -5.59
C ASN A 132 -4.89 -18.22 -6.88
N ARG A 133 -4.73 -17.47 -7.99
CA ARG A 133 -5.34 -17.78 -9.29
C ARG A 133 -4.85 -19.11 -9.85
N TYR A 134 -3.57 -19.41 -9.69
CA TYR A 134 -2.96 -20.63 -10.21
C TYR A 134 -2.94 -21.78 -9.18
N GLY A 135 -3.54 -21.59 -8.00
CA GLY A 135 -3.66 -22.63 -6.99
C GLY A 135 -2.30 -23.14 -6.47
N VAL A 136 -1.25 -22.31 -6.54
CA VAL A 136 0.12 -22.70 -6.17
C VAL A 136 0.27 -22.86 -4.65
N ALA A 137 -0.70 -22.37 -3.87
CA ALA A 137 -0.83 -22.65 -2.45
C ALA A 137 -2.27 -23.04 -2.08
N GLY A 138 -2.40 -23.90 -1.07
CA GLY A 138 -3.69 -24.28 -0.48
C GLY A 138 -4.47 -23.06 -0.01
N ARG A 139 -5.81 -23.17 -0.02
CA ARG A 139 -6.76 -22.06 0.18
C ARG A 139 -6.44 -21.24 1.45
N ALA A 140 -6.45 -19.92 1.29
CA ALA A 140 -6.58 -18.89 2.34
C ALA A 140 -5.48 -18.74 3.42
N GLU A 141 -4.56 -19.68 3.61
CA GLU A 141 -3.50 -19.58 4.64
C GLU A 141 -2.54 -18.39 4.44
N GLN A 142 -2.45 -17.85 3.22
CA GLN A 142 -1.53 -16.77 2.86
C GLN A 142 -1.95 -15.38 3.36
N TYR A 143 -3.23 -15.18 3.64
CA TYR A 143 -3.79 -13.89 4.05
C TYR A 143 -3.74 -13.68 5.58
N HIS A 144 -3.63 -14.76 6.35
CA HIS A 144 -3.67 -14.71 7.82
C HIS A 144 -2.41 -14.09 8.45
N GLY A 145 -1.29 -14.03 7.74
CA GLY A 145 -0.04 -13.44 8.24
C GLY A 145 -0.06 -11.91 8.44
N TRP A 146 -1.11 -11.24 7.96
CA TRP A 146 -1.23 -9.76 7.98
C TRP A 146 -2.51 -9.27 8.68
N LEU A 147 -3.23 -10.18 9.37
CA LEU A 147 -4.37 -9.79 10.19
C LEU A 147 -3.90 -8.73 11.20
N ALA A 148 -4.53 -7.57 11.15
CA ALA A 148 -4.26 -6.48 12.06
C ALA A 148 -4.40 -7.00 13.49
N ILE A 149 -3.29 -7.03 14.23
CA ILE A 149 -3.37 -7.10 15.69
C ILE A 149 -4.19 -5.87 16.10
N PRO A 150 -5.34 -6.02 16.77
CA PRO A 150 -6.10 -4.87 17.22
C PRO A 150 -5.17 -3.99 18.04
N ALA A 151 -5.23 -2.68 17.79
CA ALA A 151 -4.53 -1.70 18.61
C ALA A 151 -4.92 -1.94 20.07
N GLN A 152 -3.98 -2.44 20.87
CA GLN A 152 -4.19 -2.67 22.29
C GLN A 152 -4.55 -1.33 22.93
N THR A 153 -5.84 -1.15 23.21
CA THR A 153 -6.39 0.02 23.89
C THR A 153 -6.61 -0.38 25.35
N GLY A 154 -5.90 0.31 26.25
CA GLY A 154 -5.99 0.17 27.72
C GLY A 154 -4.75 -0.49 28.31
N GLY A 155 -3.94 0.12 29.17
CA GLY A 155 -4.20 1.21 30.12
C GLY A 155 -3.76 0.72 31.50
N GLY A 156 -2.62 1.20 32.00
CA GLY A 156 -2.09 0.82 33.31
C GLY A 156 -0.74 1.47 33.55
N ASP A 157 -0.76 2.60 34.24
CA ASP A 157 0.40 3.35 34.71
C ASP A 157 1.20 2.48 35.72
N PRO A 158 2.45 2.08 35.46
CA PRO A 158 3.18 1.18 36.35
C PRO A 158 3.88 1.87 37.54
N TYR A 159 3.62 3.15 37.79
CA TYR A 159 4.29 3.91 38.86
C TYR A 159 3.31 4.39 39.94
N GLN A 160 2.74 3.43 40.68
CA GLN A 160 2.13 3.65 41.99
C GLN A 160 2.61 2.53 42.92
N LEU A 161 3.75 2.73 43.58
CA LEU A 161 4.10 2.28 44.94
C LEU A 161 5.36 3.04 45.39
#